data_AF-A0A816PJX2-F1
#
_entry.id   AF-A0A816PJX2-F1
#
_cell.length_a   1.000
_cell.length_b   1.000
_cell.length_c   1.000
_cell.angle_alpha   90.00
_cell.angle_beta   90.00
_cell.angle_gamma   90.00
#
_symmetry.space_group_name_H-M   'P 1'
#
loop_
_entity.id
_entity.type
_entity.pdbx_description
1 polymer ?
#
loop_
_entity_poly.entity_id
_entity_poly.type
_entity_poly.pdbx_seq_one_letter_code
_entity_poly.pdbx_strand_id
1 'polypeptide(L)' 'LVPVVLLVVEGGPNTVRTVHEAVVKNNIPAVFIQGTGRCCDLFAEALRVYDKYLAHAKSSATIA' A
#
# COMPACT_ATOMS: atom_id res chain seq x y z
N LEU A 1 -18.23 12.07 14.29
CA LEU A 1 -17.60 11.62 13.03
C LEU A 1 -17.61 10.10 13.00
N VAL A 2 -17.88 9.49 11.85
CA VAL A 2 -17.87 8.04 11.67
C VAL A 2 -16.56 7.66 10.96
N PRO A 3 -15.78 6.68 11.45
CA PRO A 3 -14.54 6.27 10.79
C PRO A 3 -14.83 5.56 9.46
N VAL A 4 -13.98 5.80 8.46
CA VAL A 4 -14.11 5.25 7.10
C VAL A 4 -12.80 4.56 6.70
N VAL A 5 -12.92 3.45 5.99
CA VAL A 5 -11.80 2.68 5.41
C VAL A 5 -12.12 2.31 3.97
N LEU A 6 -11.11 2.29 3.10
CA LEU A 6 -11.23 1.82 1.73
C LEU A 6 -10.75 0.36 1.63
N LEU A 7 -11.63 -0.57 1.26
CA LEU A 7 -11.27 -1.95 0.95
C LEU A 7 -11.11 -2.12 -0.56
N VAL A 8 -9.97 -2.67 -1.00
CA VAL A 8 -9.67 -2.90 -2.42
C VAL A 8 -9.49 -4.40 -2.66
N VAL A 9 -10.24 -4.94 -3.64
CA VAL A 9 -10.24 -6.37 -3.97
C VAL A 9 -9.61 -6.60 -5.36
N GLU A 10 -10.05 -5.94 -6.41
CA GLU A 10 -9.38 -5.93 -7.71
C GLU A 10 -9.26 -4.50 -8.24
N GLY A 11 -8.63 -4.31 -9.39
CA GLY A 11 -8.62 -3.01 -10.04
C GLY A 11 -7.54 -2.84 -11.08
N GLY A 12 -7.65 -1.72 -11.78
CA GLY A 12 -6.66 -1.23 -12.73
C GLY A 12 -6.17 0.18 -12.37
N PRO A 13 -5.60 0.91 -13.35
CA PRO A 13 -5.04 2.25 -13.11
C PRO A 13 -6.01 3.26 -12.47
N ASN A 14 -7.30 3.20 -12.81
CA ASN A 14 -8.30 4.07 -12.19
C ASN A 14 -8.50 3.76 -10.70
N THR A 15 -8.38 2.50 -10.28
CA THR A 15 -8.42 2.12 -8.86
C THR A 15 -7.21 2.68 -8.12
N VAL A 16 -6.02 2.64 -8.73
CA VAL A 16 -4.80 3.27 -8.17
C VAL A 16 -5.02 4.76 -7.94
N ARG A 17 -5.66 5.46 -8.90
CA ARG A 17 -6.02 6.88 -8.75
C ARG A 17 -6.97 7.12 -7.56
N THR A 18 -8.01 6.29 -7.42
CA THR A 18 -8.94 6.36 -6.28
C THR A 18 -8.24 6.11 -4.95
N VAL A 19 -7.36 5.12 -4.88
CA VAL A 19 -6.54 4.82 -3.70
C VAL A 19 -5.66 6.01 -3.33
N HIS A 20 -4.98 6.60 -4.32
CA HIS A 20 -4.15 7.78 -4.08
C HIS A 20 -4.97 8.96 -3.54
N GLU A 21 -6.14 9.23 -4.13
CA GLU A 21 -7.06 10.26 -3.63
C GLU A 21 -7.49 9.99 -2.18
N ALA A 22 -7.87 8.75 -1.86
CA ALA A 22 -8.32 8.37 -0.53
C ALA A 22 -7.20 8.48 0.52
N VAL A 23 -6.05 7.85 0.27
CA VAL A 23 -4.97 7.73 1.25
C VAL A 23 -4.18 9.04 1.38
N VAL A 24 -3.75 9.62 0.26
CA VAL A 24 -2.80 10.75 0.27
C VAL A 24 -3.52 12.08 0.50
N LYS A 25 -4.70 12.27 -0.11
CA LYS A 25 -5.40 13.56 -0.02
C LYS A 25 -6.42 13.63 1.10
N ASN A 26 -7.07 12.51 1.41
CA ASN A 26 -8.19 12.48 2.35
C ASN A 26 -7.87 11.76 3.69
N ASN A 27 -6.65 11.26 3.87
CA ASN A 27 -6.23 10.51 5.07
C ASN A 27 -7.14 9.31 5.40
N ILE A 28 -7.73 8.68 4.38
CA ILE A 28 -8.56 7.48 4.54
C ILE A 28 -7.63 6.26 4.38
N PRO A 29 -7.52 5.41 5.41
CA PRO A 29 -6.69 4.20 5.31
C PRO A 29 -7.27 3.24 4.26
N ALA A 30 -6.39 2.54 3.55
CA ALA A 30 -6.74 1.54 2.57
C ALA A 30 -6.25 0.14 2.99
N VAL A 31 -7.10 -0.87 2.77
CA VAL A 31 -6.79 -2.29 2.96
C VAL A 31 -6.83 -2.97 1.59
N PHE A 32 -5.73 -3.61 1.22
CA PHE A 32 -5.62 -4.38 -0.02
C PHE A 32 -5.68 -5.87 0.28
N ILE A 33 -6.46 -6.61 -0.50
CA ILE A 33 -6.50 -8.08 -0.40
C ILE A 33 -5.51 -8.67 -1.40
N GLN A 34 -4.48 -9.35 -0.90
CA GLN A 34 -3.50 -10.03 -1.76
C GLN A 34 -4.13 -11.26 -2.43
N GLY A 35 -3.77 -11.50 -3.70
CA GLY A 35 -4.19 -12.65 -4.50
C GLY A 35 -5.47 -12.42 -5.30
N THR A 36 -6.07 -11.23 -5.23
CA THR A 36 -7.39 -10.95 -5.82
C THR A 36 -7.34 -10.09 -7.07
N GLY A 37 -6.16 -9.65 -7.51
CA GLY A 37 -5.95 -9.11 -8.85
C GLY A 37 -4.95 -7.97 -8.96
N ARG A 38 -4.80 -7.47 -10.19
CA ARG A 38 -3.67 -6.64 -10.67
C ARG A 38 -3.27 -5.49 -9.73
N CYS A 39 -4.21 -4.62 -9.36
CA CYS A 39 -3.93 -3.49 -8.48
C CYS A 39 -3.46 -3.96 -7.09
N CYS A 40 -4.20 -4.87 -6.46
CA CYS A 40 -3.90 -5.32 -5.11
C CYS A 40 -2.60 -6.11 -5.02
N ASP A 41 -2.33 -6.97 -6.01
CA ASP A 41 -1.09 -7.74 -6.07
C ASP A 41 0.13 -6.85 -6.32
N LEU A 42 -0.03 -5.81 -7.14
CA LEU A 42 1.01 -4.79 -7.34
C LEU A 42 1.34 -4.08 -6.02
N PHE A 43 0.34 -3.63 -5.26
CA PHE A 43 0.57 -2.96 -3.98
C PHE A 43 1.16 -3.92 -2.92
N ALA A 44 0.69 -5.16 -2.88
CA ALA A 44 1.22 -6.17 -1.98
C ALA A 44 2.70 -6.45 -2.26
N GLU A 45 3.10 -6.58 -3.53
CA GLU A 45 4.49 -6.78 -3.89
C GLU A 45 5.34 -5.52 -3.66
N ALA A 46 4.80 -4.33 -3.93
CA ALA A 46 5.48 -3.07 -3.62
C ALA A 46 5.78 -2.94 -2.12
N LEU A 47 4.82 -3.31 -1.25
CA LEU A 47 5.02 -3.32 0.20
C LEU A 47 6.12 -4.32 0.60
N ARG A 48 6.11 -5.53 0.04
CA ARG A 48 7.17 -6.53 0.29
C ARG A 48 8.56 -6.03 -0.10
N VAL A 49 8.69 -5.38 -1.27
CA VAL A 49 9.96 -4.80 -1.72
C VAL A 49 10.41 -3.68 -0.79
N TYR A 50 9.48 -2.82 -0.37
CA TYR A 50 9.75 -1.73 0.57
C TYR A 50 10.22 -2.24 1.94
N ASP A 51 9.58 -3.27 2.48
CA ASP A 51 9.97 -3.87 3.76
C ASP A 51 11.39 -4.44 3.72
N LYS A 52 11.76 -5.11 2.62
CA LYS A 52 13.14 -5.59 2.41
C LYS A 52 14.13 -4.43 2.36
N TYR A 53 13.81 -3.37 1.63
CA TYR A 53 14.65 -2.18 1.57
C TYR A 53 14.87 -1.57 2.96
N LEU A 54 13.80 -1.42 3.76
CA LEU A 54 13.91 -0.91 5.13
C LEU A 54 14.72 -1.82 6.05
N ALA A 55 14.62 -3.14 5.90
CA ALA A 55 15.43 -4.10 6.66
C ALA A 55 16.94 -3.90 6.37
N HIS A 56 17.30 -3.71 5.10
CA HIS A 56 18.68 -3.41 4.72
C HIS A 56 19.15 -2.05 5.25
N ALA A 57 18.34 -1.00 5.13
CA ALA A 57 18.68 0.33 5.61
C ALA A 57 18.93 0.37 7.13
N LYS A 58 18.12 -0.35 7.92
CA LYS A 58 18.30 -0.47 9.38
C LYS A 58 19.56 -1.24 9.75
N SER A 59 19.91 -2.28 8.99
CA SER A 59 21.15 -3.03 9.21
C SER A 59 22.39 -2.17 8.97
N SER A 60 22.37 -1.27 7.98
CA SER A 60 23.48 -0.34 7.71
C SER A 60 23.60 0.78 8.76
N ALA A 61 22.48 1.23 9.32
CA ALA A 61 22.47 2.28 10.35
C ALA A 61 22.93 1.82 11.74
N THR A 62 22.98 0.51 12.01
CA THR A 62 23.40 -0.05 13.31
C THR A 62 24.92 -0.18 13.43
N ILE A 63 25.66 -0.04 12.33
CA ILE A 63 27.12 -0.21 12.25
C ILE A 63 27.86 1.14 12.20
N ALA A 64 27.14 2.26 12.23
CA ALA A 64 27.65 3.64 12.25
C ALA A 64 27.40 4.27 13.62
#